data_AF-A0A2X1QBS3-F1
#
_entry.id   AF-A0A2X1QBS3-F1
#
_cell.length_a   1.000
_cell.length_b   1.000
_cell.length_c   1.000
_cell.angle_alpha   90.00
_cell.angle_beta   90.00
_cell.angle_gamma   90.00
#
_symmetry.space_group_name_H-M   'P 1'
#
loop_
_entity.id
_entity.type
_entity.pdbx_description
1 polymer ?
#
loop_
_entity_poly.entity_id
_entity_poly.type
_entity_poly.pdbx_seq_one_letter_code
_entity_poly.pdbx_strand_id
1 'polypeptide(L)'
;MKNTVIALLALLASAGSLAATPWQKITQPIGGSAQSIGAFSNGCIVGAEALPLSAPGYQVMRTDQRRYFGHPDLVQFIQRLSNQVHNKGMGTVLIGDMGMPAGGRFNGGARQPTRRASMSISSFSCRKRAGHRPSC
;
A
#
# COMPACT_ATOMS: atom_id res chain seq x y z
N MET A 1 -42.29 -27.10 -5.72
CA MET A 1 -41.81 -26.11 -6.72
C MET A 1 -41.61 -24.70 -6.15
N LYS A 2 -42.44 -24.24 -5.20
CA LYS A 2 -42.32 -22.89 -4.61
C LYS A 2 -41.13 -22.72 -3.64
N ASN A 3 -40.83 -23.75 -2.84
CA ASN A 3 -39.73 -23.70 -1.86
C ASN A 3 -38.33 -23.72 -2.50
N THR A 4 -38.19 -24.36 -3.66
CA THR A 4 -36.92 -24.40 -4.41
C THR A 4 -36.58 -23.04 -5.03
N VAL A 5 -37.60 -22.28 -5.46
CA VAL A 5 -37.42 -20.92 -5.99
C VAL A 5 -36.98 -19.95 -4.90
N ILE A 6 -37.53 -20.08 -3.68
CA ILE A 6 -37.15 -19.24 -2.54
C ILE A 6 -35.69 -19.50 -2.11
N ALA A 7 -35.26 -20.77 -2.10
CA ALA A 7 -33.89 -21.13 -1.78
C ALA A 7 -32.88 -20.61 -2.82
N LEU A 8 -33.22 -20.66 -4.11
CA LEU A 8 -32.40 -20.11 -5.20
C LEU A 8 -32.30 -18.58 -5.16
N LEU A 9 -33.38 -17.88 -4.80
CA LEU A 9 -33.37 -16.43 -4.62
C LEU A 9 -32.50 -16.01 -3.43
N ALA A 10 -32.56 -16.74 -2.31
CA ALA A 10 -31.74 -16.46 -1.13
C ALA A 10 -30.24 -16.68 -1.39
N LEU A 11 -29.90 -17.67 -2.23
CA LEU A 11 -28.51 -17.96 -2.58
C LEU A 11 -27.92 -16.88 -3.51
N LEU A 12 -28.71 -16.33 -4.44
CA LEU A 12 -28.28 -15.20 -5.28
C LEU A 12 -28.10 -13.90 -4.48
N ALA A 13 -28.91 -13.67 -3.45
CA ALA A 13 -28.81 -12.48 -2.60
C ALA A 13 -27.56 -12.47 -1.70
N SER A 14 -26.84 -13.61 -1.59
CA SER A 14 -25.65 -13.77 -0.74
C SER A 14 -24.33 -13.46 -1.47
N ALA A 15 -24.36 -13.01 -2.73
CA ALA A 15 -23.16 -12.61 -3.46
C ALA A 15 -22.59 -11.29 -2.89
N GLY A 16 -21.76 -11.40 -1.85
CA GLY A 16 -21.07 -10.27 -1.22
C GLY A 16 -20.27 -9.47 -2.25
N SER A 17 -20.54 -8.17 -2.33
CA SER A 17 -19.84 -7.27 -3.26
C SER A 17 -18.37 -7.15 -2.86
N LEU A 18 -17.47 -7.82 -3.59
CA LEU A 18 -16.04 -7.52 -3.58
C LEU A 18 -15.80 -6.21 -4.37
N ALA A 19 -16.40 -5.12 -3.91
CA ALA A 19 -16.21 -3.82 -4.52
C ALA A 19 -14.81 -3.32 -4.18
N ALA A 20 -14.06 -2.92 -5.20
CA ALA A 20 -12.77 -2.32 -4.97
C ALA A 20 -12.94 -1.03 -4.16
N THR A 21 -12.27 -0.91 -3.00
CA THR A 21 -12.30 0.36 -2.26
C THR A 21 -11.77 1.52 -3.13
N PRO A 22 -12.18 2.76 -2.87
CA PRO A 22 -11.71 3.93 -3.64
C PRO A 22 -10.19 3.98 -3.80
N TRP A 23 -9.46 3.49 -2.79
CA TRP A 23 -8.00 3.40 -2.77
C TRP A 23 -7.37 2.65 -3.94
N GLN A 24 -7.99 1.57 -4.42
CA GLN A 24 -7.46 0.79 -5.55
C GLN A 24 -7.73 1.43 -6.91
N LYS A 25 -8.70 2.36 -6.97
CA LYS A 25 -9.01 3.09 -8.20
C LYS A 25 -8.02 4.23 -8.42
N ILE A 26 -7.35 4.71 -7.37
CA ILE A 26 -6.34 5.76 -7.47
C ILE A 26 -5.09 5.16 -8.11
N THR A 27 -4.73 5.72 -9.27
CA THR A 27 -3.62 5.23 -10.10
C THR A 27 -2.37 6.10 -10.01
N GLN A 28 -2.51 7.32 -9.51
CA GLN A 28 -1.45 8.32 -9.39
C GLN A 28 -1.38 8.87 -7.97
N PRO A 29 -0.19 9.28 -7.48
CA PRO A 29 -0.07 9.90 -6.17
C PRO A 29 -0.92 11.16 -6.03
N ILE A 30 -1.42 11.38 -4.82
CA ILE A 30 -2.10 12.64 -4.49
C ILE A 30 -1.06 13.74 -4.36
N GLY A 31 -1.18 14.80 -5.14
CA GLY A 31 -0.28 15.95 -5.07
C GLY A 31 -0.33 16.66 -3.71
N GLY A 32 0.79 17.23 -3.30
CA GLY A 32 0.94 17.91 -2.00
C GLY A 32 2.27 17.57 -1.34
N SER A 33 2.49 18.11 -0.14
CA SER A 33 3.64 17.71 0.67
C SER A 33 3.49 16.27 1.15
N ALA A 34 4.61 15.54 1.18
CA ALA A 34 4.63 14.16 1.64
C ALA A 34 4.18 14.07 3.10
N GLN A 35 3.06 13.39 3.35
CA GLN A 35 2.46 13.25 4.68
C GLN A 35 1.87 11.85 4.84
N SER A 36 2.39 11.09 5.80
CA SER A 36 1.79 9.83 6.26
C SER A 36 0.67 10.14 7.26
N ILE A 37 -0.57 9.80 6.92
CA ILE A 37 -1.76 10.13 7.70
C ILE A 37 -2.34 8.84 8.31
N GLY A 38 -2.45 8.79 9.64
CA GLY A 38 -3.06 7.67 10.35
C GLY A 38 -2.05 6.61 10.82
N ALA A 39 -2.53 5.38 11.01
CA ALA A 39 -1.72 4.27 11.49
C ALA A 39 -1.27 3.38 10.33
N PHE A 40 -0.19 2.61 10.54
CA PHE A 40 0.39 1.73 9.50
C PHE A 40 -0.63 0.83 8.80
N SER A 41 -1.51 0.17 9.56
CA SER A 41 -2.53 -0.74 9.03
C SER A 41 -3.86 -0.07 8.68
N ASN A 42 -3.98 1.23 8.93
CA ASN A 42 -5.20 2.01 8.71
C ASN A 42 -4.85 3.49 8.51
N GLY A 43 -4.27 3.81 7.36
CA GLY A 43 -3.80 5.13 7.02
C GLY A 43 -3.69 5.33 5.52
N CYS A 44 -3.33 6.54 5.13
CA CYS A 44 -3.13 6.97 3.76
C CYS A 44 -1.91 7.87 3.65
N ILE A 45 -1.55 8.23 2.43
CA ILE A 45 -0.43 9.12 2.17
C ILE A 45 -0.79 10.15 1.10
N VAL A 46 -0.41 11.40 1.35
CA VAL A 46 -0.36 12.48 0.38
C VAL A 46 1.10 12.69 -0.01
N GLY A 47 1.37 13.10 -1.24
CA GLY A 47 2.74 13.34 -1.73
C GLY A 47 3.59 12.07 -1.76
N ALA A 48 3.00 10.91 -2.06
CA ALA A 48 3.76 9.68 -2.22
C ALA A 48 4.64 9.73 -3.46
N GLU A 49 5.83 9.14 -3.36
CA GLU A 49 6.76 8.99 -4.46
C GLU A 49 6.83 7.53 -4.93
N ALA A 50 7.00 7.35 -6.22
CA ALA A 50 7.28 6.06 -6.81
C ALA A 50 8.75 5.69 -6.62
N LEU A 51 9.03 4.46 -6.19
CA LEU A 51 10.36 3.90 -6.28
C LEU A 51 10.73 3.73 -7.77
N PRO A 52 11.90 4.21 -8.23
CA PRO A 52 12.36 3.99 -9.60
C PRO A 52 12.37 2.49 -9.96
N LEU A 53 11.78 2.13 -11.10
CA LEU A 53 11.68 0.71 -11.50
C LEU A 53 13.01 0.14 -12.01
N SER A 54 13.95 1.00 -12.38
CA SER A 54 15.28 0.63 -12.85
C SER A 54 16.32 1.26 -11.93
N ALA A 55 17.11 0.41 -11.28
CA ALA A 55 18.26 0.79 -10.47
C ALA A 55 19.28 -0.36 -10.43
N PRO A 56 20.59 -0.08 -10.33
CA PRO A 56 21.61 -1.12 -10.30
C PRO A 56 21.57 -1.98 -9.02
N GLY A 57 21.13 -1.41 -7.90
CA GLY A 57 21.16 -2.09 -6.59
C GLY A 57 19.91 -2.91 -6.25
N TYR A 58 18.82 -2.78 -6.99
CA TYR A 58 17.57 -3.48 -6.69
C TYR A 58 16.67 -3.72 -7.89
N GLN A 59 15.76 -4.68 -7.75
CA GLN A 59 14.69 -4.97 -8.71
C GLN A 59 13.33 -4.95 -8.01
N VAL A 60 12.36 -4.26 -8.61
CA VAL A 60 10.99 -4.18 -8.08
C VAL A 60 10.16 -5.34 -8.63
N MET A 61 9.53 -6.10 -7.74
CA MET A 61 8.67 -7.22 -8.08
C MET A 61 7.21 -6.78 -8.29
N ARG A 62 6.46 -7.52 -9.11
CA ARG A 62 4.99 -7.38 -9.27
C ARG A 62 4.56 -5.93 -9.58
N THR A 63 5.28 -5.28 -10.49
CA THR A 63 5.07 -3.87 -10.88
C THR A 63 3.68 -3.64 -11.48
N ASP A 64 3.07 -4.68 -12.06
CA ASP A 64 1.68 -4.73 -12.52
C ASP A 64 0.66 -4.31 -11.45
N GLN A 65 0.99 -4.54 -10.18
CA GLN A 65 0.09 -4.24 -9.05
C GLN A 65 0.16 -2.80 -8.58
N ARG A 66 1.14 -2.02 -9.07
CA ARG A 66 1.33 -0.61 -8.72
C ARG A 66 1.42 -0.39 -7.21
N ARG A 67 2.17 -1.28 -6.54
CA ARG A 67 2.44 -1.24 -5.10
C ARG A 67 3.90 -0.86 -4.82
N TYR A 68 4.42 0.14 -5.51
CA TYR A 68 5.82 0.60 -5.37
C TYR A 68 5.89 2.08 -4.96
N PHE A 69 4.82 2.59 -4.33
CA PHE A 69 4.73 3.98 -3.86
C PHE A 69 4.96 4.07 -2.36
N GLY A 70 5.47 5.19 -1.88
CA GLY A 70 5.67 5.39 -0.45
C GLY A 70 6.10 6.81 -0.10
N HIS A 71 6.44 7.02 1.17
CA HIS A 71 7.01 8.28 1.62
C HIS A 71 8.40 8.50 1.00
N PRO A 72 8.82 9.74 0.67
CA PRO A 72 10.16 10.01 0.13
C PRO A 72 11.29 9.41 0.99
N ASP A 73 11.16 9.45 2.31
CA ASP A 73 12.15 8.85 3.23
C ASP A 73 12.29 7.34 3.05
N LEU A 74 11.19 6.64 2.73
CA LEU A 74 11.22 5.22 2.42
C LEU A 74 11.94 4.97 1.10
N VAL A 75 11.60 5.73 0.05
CA VAL A 75 12.25 5.62 -1.26
C VAL A 75 13.76 5.80 -1.12
N GLN A 76 14.19 6.84 -0.41
CA GLN A 76 15.60 7.09 -0.14
C GLN A 76 16.25 5.99 0.69
N PHE A 77 15.55 5.46 1.70
CA PHE A 77 16.07 4.36 2.50
C PHE A 77 16.32 3.11 1.65
N ILE A 78 15.38 2.73 0.78
CA ILE A 78 15.54 1.58 -0.12
C ILE A 78 16.74 1.80 -1.03
N GLN A 79 16.88 2.99 -1.62
CA GLN A 79 18.03 3.32 -2.47
C GLN A 79 19.34 3.22 -1.70
N ARG A 80 19.44 3.80 -0.50
CA ARG A 80 20.65 3.74 0.34
C ARG A 80 20.99 2.31 0.76
N LEU A 81 20.00 1.52 1.16
CA LEU A 81 20.19 0.13 1.55
C LEU A 81 20.67 -0.71 0.37
N SER A 82 19.99 -0.58 -0.77
CA SER A 82 20.28 -1.34 -1.98
C SER A 82 21.67 -1.01 -2.53
N ASN A 83 22.06 0.26 -2.52
CA ASN A 83 23.41 0.67 -2.90
C ASN A 83 24.47 0.10 -1.96
N GLN A 84 24.22 0.07 -0.64
CA GLN A 84 25.15 -0.55 0.30
C GLN A 84 25.31 -2.05 0.08
N VAL A 85 24.21 -2.78 -0.15
CA VAL A 85 24.21 -4.21 -0.44
C VAL A 85 24.98 -4.49 -1.74
N HIS A 86 24.69 -3.71 -2.79
CA HIS A 86 25.36 -3.81 -4.09
C HIS A 86 26.87 -3.54 -3.98
N ASN A 87 27.26 -2.45 -3.31
CA ASN A 87 28.66 -2.06 -3.15
C ASN A 87 29.47 -3.06 -2.29
N LYS A 88 28.79 -3.84 -1.44
CA LYS A 88 29.41 -4.93 -0.68
C LYS A 88 29.49 -6.26 -1.46
N GLY A 89 29.06 -6.29 -2.73
CA GLY A 89 29.06 -7.51 -3.54
C GLY A 89 28.06 -8.56 -3.06
N MET A 90 27.05 -8.16 -2.27
CA MET A 90 26.07 -9.09 -1.68
C MET A 90 24.91 -9.43 -2.63
N GLY A 91 24.95 -8.92 -3.86
CA GLY A 91 23.94 -9.14 -4.90
C GLY A 91 22.92 -8.01 -5.03
N THR A 92 21.77 -8.34 -5.63
CA THR A 92 20.69 -7.39 -5.95
C THR A 92 19.54 -7.54 -4.95
N VAL A 93 19.04 -6.42 -4.42
CA VAL A 93 17.89 -6.44 -3.50
C VAL A 93 16.59 -6.62 -4.28
N LEU A 94 15.73 -7.53 -3.84
CA LEU A 94 14.38 -7.69 -4.40
C LEU A 94 13.36 -6.92 -3.56
N ILE A 95 12.67 -5.96 -4.17
CA ILE A 95 11.68 -5.12 -3.51
C ILE A 95 10.28 -5.66 -3.80
N GLY A 96 9.58 -6.08 -2.75
CA GLY A 96 8.18 -6.51 -2.82
C GLY A 96 7.20 -5.33 -2.71
N ASP A 97 6.00 -5.62 -2.19
CA ASP A 97 4.93 -4.62 -2.04
C ASP A 97 5.33 -3.50 -1.04
N MET A 98 5.41 -2.28 -1.54
CA MET A 98 5.35 -1.02 -0.78
C MET A 98 3.86 -0.63 -0.63
N GLY A 99 3.52 0.65 -0.81
CA GLY A 99 2.14 1.14 -0.80
C GLY A 99 1.53 1.35 -2.19
N MET A 100 0.20 1.49 -2.22
CA MET A 100 -0.55 2.05 -3.36
C MET A 100 -0.31 3.57 -3.47
N PRO A 101 -0.64 4.23 -4.59
CA PRO A 101 -0.31 5.64 -4.82
C PRO A 101 -0.80 6.63 -3.75
N ALA A 102 -1.90 6.31 -3.06
CA ALA A 102 -2.42 7.11 -1.94
C ALA A 102 -2.43 6.34 -0.61
N GLY A 103 -1.73 5.21 -0.53
CA GLY A 103 -1.78 4.31 0.63
C GLY A 103 -3.11 3.58 0.70
N GLY A 104 -3.73 3.52 1.88
CA GLY A 104 -4.99 2.82 2.07
C GLY A 104 -4.84 1.30 2.14
N ARG A 105 -5.94 0.62 2.46
CA ARG A 105 -5.97 -0.83 2.66
C ARG A 105 -5.94 -1.56 1.32
N PHE A 106 -5.18 -2.64 1.20
CA PHE A 106 -5.25 -3.52 0.01
C PHE A 106 -6.53 -4.34 -0.03
N ASN A 107 -7.08 -4.56 -1.24
CA ASN A 107 -8.12 -5.57 -1.47
C ASN A 107 -7.46 -6.90 -1.77
N GLY A 108 -7.93 -7.97 -1.13
CA GLY A 108 -7.47 -9.33 -1.42
C GLY A 108 -6.09 -9.65 -0.84
N GLY A 109 -6.13 -10.21 0.36
CA GLY A 109 -5.00 -10.70 1.16
C GLY A 109 -5.54 -10.88 2.56
N ALA A 110 -5.52 -12.12 3.06
CA ALA A 110 -6.30 -12.58 4.21
C ALA A 110 -6.39 -11.59 5.39
N ARG A 111 -7.47 -11.73 6.17
CA ARG A 111 -7.55 -11.36 7.59
C ARG A 111 -6.50 -12.17 8.36
N GLN A 112 -5.23 -11.91 8.10
CA GLN A 112 -4.08 -12.44 8.80
C GLN A 112 -3.24 -11.24 9.21
N PRO A 113 -2.74 -11.18 10.46
CA PRO A 113 -1.67 -10.28 10.85
C PRO A 113 -0.35 -10.77 10.22
N THR A 114 -0.35 -11.17 8.95
CA THR A 114 0.88 -11.37 8.19
C THR A 114 1.38 -9.98 7.87
N ARG A 115 2.31 -9.55 8.73
CA ARG A 115 3.41 -8.63 8.48
C ARG A 115 3.73 -8.47 6.99
N ARG A 116 2.90 -7.73 6.26
CA ARG A 116 3.31 -7.09 5.02
C ARG A 116 3.86 -5.75 5.47
N ALA A 117 5.02 -5.84 6.13
CA ALA A 117 5.87 -4.72 6.34
C ALA A 117 6.33 -4.28 4.95
N SER A 118 5.53 -3.42 4.30
CA SER A 118 6.18 -2.29 3.67
C SER A 118 7.09 -1.75 4.77
N MET A 119 8.39 -1.71 4.51
CA MET A 119 9.34 -1.00 5.36
C MET A 119 8.80 0.43 5.48
N SER A 120 7.86 0.71 6.36
CA SER A 120 7.42 2.07 6.60
C SER A 120 8.36 2.57 7.66
N ILE A 121 9.40 3.26 7.22
CA ILE A 121 10.00 4.28 8.07
C ILE A 121 8.93 5.34 8.23
N SER A 122 8.05 5.12 9.20
CA SER A 122 7.10 6.09 9.71
C SER A 122 6.84 5.69 11.14
N SER A 123 7.89 5.78 11.97
CA SER A 123 7.68 6.11 13.38
C SER A 123 7.61 7.63 13.47
N PHE A 124 6.46 8.20 13.08
CA PHE A 124 6.07 9.52 13.55
C PHE A 124 4.75 9.36 14.28
N SER A 125 4.86 9.43 15.60
CA SER A 125 3.74 9.44 16.53
C SER A 125 2.86 10.66 16.26
N CYS A 126 1.66 10.43 15.76
CA CYS A 126 0.66 11.47 15.63
C CYS A 126 0.13 11.81 17.03
N ARG A 127 0.64 12.89 17.63
CA ARG A 127 -0.02 13.53 18.77
C ARG A 127 -1.24 14.27 18.21
N LYS A 128 -2.45 13.79 18.53
CA LYS A 128 -3.73 14.45 18.26
C LYS A 128 -3.60 15.96 18.56
N ARG A 129 -3.55 16.82 17.54
CA ARG A 129 -4.01 18.21 17.70
C ARG A 129 -5.51 18.19 17.47
N ALA A 130 -6.25 18.52 18.52
CA ALA A 130 -7.66 18.84 18.41
C ALA A 130 -7.80 20.06 17.50
N GLY A 131 -8.53 19.93 16.39
CA GLY A 131 -9.05 21.08 15.65
C GLY A 131 -8.91 21.09 14.13
N HIS A 132 -8.13 20.22 13.48
CA HIS A 132 -8.03 20.19 12.01
C HIS A 132 -8.18 18.77 11.45
N ARG A 133 -8.95 18.67 10.36
CA ARG A 133 -9.58 17.43 9.85
C ARG A 133 -8.56 16.36 9.48
N PRO A 134 -8.80 15.07 9.81
CA PRO A 134 -8.17 13.99 9.08
C PRO A 134 -8.94 13.83 7.77
N SER A 135 -8.32 14.08 6.63
CA SER A 135 -8.94 13.73 5.36
C SER A 135 -7.87 13.26 4.39
N CYS A 136 -7.89 11.95 4.21
CA CYS A 136 -8.11 11.43 2.89
C CYS A 136 -9.62 11.18 2.70
#